data_AF-A0A392U0N2-F1
#
_entry.id   AF-A0A392U0N2-F1
#
_cell.length_a   1.000
_cell.length_b   1.000
_cell.length_c   1.000
_cell.angle_alpha   90.00
_cell.angle_beta   90.00
_cell.angle_gamma   90.00
#
_symmetry.space_group_name_H-M   'P 1'
#
loop_
_entity.id
_entity.type
_entity.pdbx_description
1 polymer ?
#
loop_
_entity_poly.entity_id
_entity_poly.type
_entity_poly.pdbx_seq_one_letter_code
_entity_poly.pdbx_strand_id
1 'polypeptide(L)' 'MDPAKVETVLEWGTLEFVTKIRSFLGLLGYYRRFIERFSKLALPLTQLTRKNQLFVWDDQCEK' A
#
# COMPACT_ATOMS: atom_id res chain seq x y z
N MET A 1 -0.66 -6.61 19.89
CA MET A 1 -0.24 -6.56 18.47
C MET A 1 0.32 -7.93 18.17
N ASP A 2 -0.34 -8.70 17.30
CA ASP A 2 0.12 -10.05 16.94
C ASP A 2 1.34 -9.93 16.02
N PRO A 3 2.51 -10.46 16.39
CA PRO A 3 3.71 -10.40 15.55
C PRO A 3 3.48 -11.02 14.17
N ALA A 4 2.70 -12.11 14.12
CA ALA A 4 2.36 -12.83 12.89
C ALA A 4 1.60 -11.96 11.85
N LYS A 5 0.76 -11.02 12.31
CA LYS A 5 0.07 -10.08 11.41
C LYS A 5 1.02 -9.05 10.79
N VAL A 6 2.07 -8.67 11.53
CA VAL A 6 3.09 -7.73 11.06
C VAL A 6 4.03 -8.44 10.08
N GLU A 7 4.40 -9.69 10.38
CA GLU A 7 5.20 -10.55 9.50
C GLU A 7 4.51 -10.81 8.16
N THR A 8 3.20 -11.04 8.16
CA THR A 8 2.43 -11.23 6.92
C THR A 8 2.41 -9.97 6.04
N VAL A 9 2.46 -8.78 6.65
CA VAL A 9 2.54 -7.50 5.93
C VAL A 9 3.97 -7.26 5.42
N LEU A 10 4.99 -7.75 6.13
CA LEU A 10 6.40 -7.68 5.74
C LEU A 10 6.78 -8.67 4.63
N GLU A 11 6.18 -9.87 4.63
CA GLU A 11 6.39 -10.91 3.60
C GLU A 11 5.57 -10.69 2.31
N TRP A 12 4.80 -9.60 2.22
CA TRP A 12 4.19 -9.20 0.97
C TRP A 12 5.27 -8.77 -0.03
N GLY A 13 5.77 -9.76 -0.78
CA GLY A 13 6.59 -9.54 -1.97
C GLY A 13 5.92 -8.52 -2.90
N THR A 14 6.77 -7.79 -3.63
CA THR A 14 6.43 -6.68 -4.54
C THR A 14 5.05 -6.86 -5.14
N LEU A 15 4.13 -5.94 -4.82
CA LEU A 15 2.70 -6.07 -5.12
C LEU A 15 2.46 -6.02 -6.64
N GLU A 16 2.69 -7.12 -7.36
CA GLU A 16 2.63 -7.21 -8.84
C GLU A 16 1.25 -6.92 -9.45
N PHE A 17 0.20 -6.73 -8.62
CA PHE A 17 -1.16 -6.56 -9.10
C PHE A 17 -1.90 -5.41 -8.43
N VAL A 18 -2.45 -4.52 -9.26
CA VAL A 18 -3.33 -3.39 -8.89
C VAL A 18 -4.45 -3.82 -7.92
N THR A 19 -4.96 -5.04 -8.06
CA THR A 19 -6.01 -5.61 -7.20
C THR A 19 -5.54 -5.79 -5.75
N LYS A 20 -4.30 -6.26 -5.52
CA LYS A 20 -3.74 -6.39 -4.17
C LYS A 20 -3.49 -5.03 -3.53
N ILE A 21 -3.05 -4.04 -4.31
CA ILE A 21 -2.82 -2.68 -3.83
C ILE A 21 -4.13 -2.02 -3.41
N ARG A 22 -5.23 -2.22 -4.16
CA ARG A 22 -6.55 -1.73 -3.74
C ARG A 22 -7.03 -2.38 -2.45
N SER A 23 -6.82 -3.69 -2.28
CA SER A 23 -7.13 -4.38 -1.03
C SER A 23 -6.29 -3.85 0.14
N PHE A 24 -4.99 -3.61 -0.09
CA PHE A 24 -4.10 -3.05 0.91
C PHE A 24 -4.46 -1.62 1.30
N LEU A 25 -4.76 -0.75 0.34
CA LEU A 25 -5.25 0.60 0.57
C LEU A 25 -6.57 0.60 1.37
N GLY A 26 -7.45 -0.38 1.10
CA GLY A 26 -8.67 -0.59 1.88
C GLY A 26 -8.37 -0.89 3.36
N LEU A 27 -7.40 -1.78 3.63
CA LEU A 27 -6.94 -2.10 4.99
C LEU A 27 -6.29 -0.89 5.68
N LEU A 28 -5.37 -0.21 4.98
CA LEU A 28 -4.71 1.00 5.43
C LEU A 28 -5.70 2.13 5.76
N GLY A 29 -6.84 2.18 5.07
CA GLY A 29 -7.93 3.10 5.36
C GLY A 29 -8.47 2.99 6.79
N TYR A 30 -8.51 1.77 7.36
CA TYR A 30 -8.89 1.54 8.76
C TYR A 30 -7.88 2.15 9.74
N TYR A 31 -6.59 2.04 9.43
CA TYR A 31 -5.51 2.52 10.29
C TYR A 31 -5.13 3.99 10.07
N ARG A 32 -5.73 4.66 9.08
CA ARG A 32 -5.43 6.06 8.70
C ARG A 32 -5.42 7.03 9.88
N ARG A 33 -6.28 6.85 10.89
CA ARG A 33 -6.38 7.74 12.06
C ARG A 33 -5.17 7.67 13.00
N PHE A 34 -4.37 6.61 12.89
CA PHE A 34 -3.22 6.34 13.75
C PHE A 34 -1.88 6.56 13.05
N ILE A 35 -1.90 6.83 11.74
CA ILE A 35 -0.70 7.01 10.92
C ILE A 35 -0.56 8.49 10.58
N GLU A 36 0.45 9.14 11.17
CA GLU A 36 0.77 10.52 10.84
C GLU A 36 1.16 10.62 9.36
N ARG A 37 0.68 11.66 8.65
CA ARG A 37 0.99 11.90 7.23
C ARG A 37 0.60 10.73 6.31
N PHE A 38 -0.39 9.92 6.70
CA PHE A 38 -0.92 8.82 5.90
C PHE A 38 -1.15 9.20 4.43
N SER A 39 -1.70 10.39 4.18
CA SER A 39 -1.97 10.87 2.82
C SER A 39 -0.72 10.92 1.94
N LYS A 40 0.45 11.25 2.52
CA LYS A 40 1.73 11.28 1.79
C LYS A 40 2.23 9.88 1.49
N LEU A 41 2.08 8.94 2.41
CA LEU A 41 2.47 7.53 2.25
C LEU A 41 1.55 6.79 1.26
N ALA A 42 0.25 7.06 1.32
CA ALA A 42 -0.72 6.43 0.44
C ALA A 42 -0.73 7.03 -0.98
N LEU A 43 -0.20 8.24 -1.18
CA LEU A 43 -0.20 8.94 -2.46
C LEU A 43 0.38 8.12 -3.62
N PRO A 44 1.62 7.58 -3.54
CA PRO A 44 2.20 6.76 -4.62
C PRO A 44 1.36 5.51 -4.90
N LEU A 45 0.91 4.82 -3.84
CA LEU A 45 0.04 3.64 -3.97
C LEU A 45 -1.31 3.96 -4.61
N THR A 46 -1.88 5.13 -4.33
CA THR A 46 -3.15 5.55 -4.94
C THR A 46 -2.96 5.89 -6.41
N GLN A 47 -1.83 6.49 -6.79
CA GLN A 47 -1.47 6.78 -8.18
C GLN A 47 -1.34 5.49 -9.01
N LEU A 48 -0.78 4.43 -8.43
CA LEU A 48 -0.67 3.10 -9.07
C LEU A 48 -2.03 2.45 -9.39
N THR A 49 -3.11 2.88 -8.75
CA THR A 49 -4.46 2.29 -8.95
C THR A 49 -5.36 3.07 -9.91
N ARG A 50 -4.89 4.23 -10.42
CA ARG A 50 -5.65 5.11 -11.31
C ARG A 50 -5.86 4.47 -12.69
N LYS A 51 -7.06 4.66 -13.26
CA LYS A 51 -7.34 4.27 -14.65
C LYS A 51 -6.45 5.09 -15.59
N ASN A 52 -5.89 4.44 -16.61
CA ASN A 52 -4.99 5.00 -17.63
C ASN A 52 -3.54 5.28 -17.20
N GLN A 53 -3.09 4.75 -16.06
CA GLN A 53 -1.67 4.79 -15.69
C GLN A 53 -1.08 3.38 -15.77
N LEU A 54 0.08 3.24 -16.40
CA LEU A 54 0.83 1.99 -16.37
C LEU A 54 1.22 1.68 -14.93
N PHE A 55 1.00 0.43 -14.53
CA PHE A 55 1.42 -0.06 -13.24
C PHE A 55 2.95 -0.20 -13.25
N VAL A 56 3.64 0.79 -12.69
CA VAL A 56 5.10 0.80 -12.55
C VAL A 56 5.42 0.89 -11.07
N TRP A 57 5.85 -0.23 -10.48
CA TRP A 57 6.36 -0.23 -9.11
C TRP A 57 7.73 0.44 -9.11
N ASP A 58 7.79 1.67 -8.60
CA ASP A 58 8.99 2.50 -8.53
C ASP A 58 9.47 2.65 -7.08
N ASP A 59 10.70 3.10 -6.88
CA ASP A 59 11.39 3.22 -5.57
C ASP A 59 10.63 4.14 -4.58
N GLN A 60 9.72 4.98 -5.10
CA GLN A 60 8.77 5.80 -4.33
C GLN A 60 7.67 4.98 -3.63
N CYS A 61 7.45 3.73 -4.05
CA CYS A 61 6.43 2.82 -3.50
C CYS A 61 7.02 1.85 -2.46
N GLU A 62 8.34 1.72 -2.40
CA GLU A 62 9.06 0.78 -1.53
C GLU A 62 9.72 1.46 -0.31
N LYS A 63 9.91 2.78 -0.34
CA LYS A 63 10.50 3.58 0.76
C LYS A 63 9.53 3.97 1.89
#